data_AF-A0AAP5N135-F1
#
_entry.id   AF-A0AAP5N135-F1
#
_cell.length_a   1.000
_cell.length_b   1.000
_cell.length_c   1.000
_cell.angle_alpha   90.00
_cell.angle_beta   90.00
_cell.angle_gamma   90.00
#
_symmetry.space_group_name_H-M   'P 1'
#
loop_
_entity.id
_entity.type
_entity.pdbx_description
1 polymer ?
#
loop_
_entity_poly.entity_id
_entity_poly.type
_entity_poly.pdbx_seq_one_letter_code
_entity_poly.pdbx_strand_id
1 'polypeptide(L)'
;MWQRVKLAVSLFLLLGLTTGCGLMVSPVDLLKAPSVSSDRKDLKEAVQFYLPVGAKLTVVPFENGDQQSSIMEMDMDHDGNKEAAAFYKLEKNSVQQLGILILKQKDGLWTKIDGIQDAGMDIDFVKFVDVKGDGTQQMFVGWSGGEKLNKEMYIYSLNNEKLNQISKLSYNSIAIGNLGEDSSPQLVVLNADADSGEATAAVYGFRGELLYCWTRKSWQKASPASKKR
;
A
#
# COMPACT_ATOMS: atom_id res chain seq x y z
N MET A 1 -37.58 35.39 57.37
CA MET A 1 -36.13 35.74 57.24
C MET A 1 -35.32 34.64 56.56
N TRP A 2 -35.46 33.36 56.97
CA TRP A 2 -34.69 32.23 56.41
C TRP A 2 -34.89 31.90 54.93
N GLN A 3 -36.09 32.09 54.36
CA GLN A 3 -36.31 31.81 52.93
C GLN A 3 -35.52 32.76 52.00
N ARG A 4 -35.34 34.03 52.41
CA ARG A 4 -34.55 35.02 51.64
C ARG A 4 -33.06 34.70 51.66
N VAL A 5 -32.57 34.14 52.78
CA VAL A 5 -31.18 33.68 52.91
C VAL A 5 -30.91 32.45 52.04
N LYS A 6 -31.85 31.49 51.98
CA LYS A 6 -31.71 30.30 51.12
C LYS A 6 -31.68 30.64 49.63
N LEU A 7 -32.52 31.59 49.19
CA LEU A 7 -32.52 32.09 47.80
C LEU A 7 -31.22 32.84 47.45
N ALA A 8 -30.69 33.66 48.36
CA ALA A 8 -29.44 34.37 48.15
C ALA A 8 -28.24 33.41 48.04
N VAL A 9 -28.18 32.37 48.88
CA VAL A 9 -27.12 31.35 48.84
C VAL A 9 -27.22 30.51 47.56
N SER A 10 -28.42 30.12 47.14
CA SER A 10 -28.63 29.37 45.90
C SER A 10 -28.24 30.18 44.65
N LEU A 11 -28.50 31.48 44.64
CA LEU A 11 -28.12 32.36 43.53
C LEU A 11 -26.60 32.57 43.50
N PHE A 12 -25.95 32.73 44.65
CA PHE A 12 -24.49 32.86 44.73
C PHE A 12 -23.75 31.58 44.32
N LEU A 13 -24.33 30.41 44.62
CA LEU A 13 -23.79 29.10 44.20
C LEU A 13 -23.94 28.89 42.67
N LEU A 14 -24.99 29.43 42.06
CA LEU A 14 -25.21 29.37 40.61
C LEU A 14 -24.27 30.31 39.84
N LEU A 15 -23.94 31.49 40.39
CA LEU A 15 -22.98 32.41 39.77
C LEU A 15 -21.53 31.91 39.87
N GLY A 16 -21.17 31.15 40.90
CA GLY A 16 -19.83 30.55 41.04
C GLY A 16 -19.52 29.43 40.04
N LEU A 17 -20.56 28.82 39.45
CA LEU A 17 -20.41 27.79 38.41
C LEU A 17 -20.21 28.37 36.99
N THR A 18 -20.35 29.70 36.84
CA THR A 18 -20.19 30.39 35.54
C THR A 18 -18.82 31.04 35.32
N THR A 19 -17.90 30.96 36.28
CA THR A 19 -16.48 31.25 36.01
C THR A 19 -15.87 30.08 35.24
N GLY A 20 -16.13 30.06 33.94
CA GLY A 20 -15.35 29.26 33.01
C GLY A 20 -13.89 29.72 33.11
N CYS A 21 -13.02 28.89 33.68
CA CYS A 21 -11.59 29.00 33.50
C CYS A 21 -11.30 28.86 32.01
N GLY A 22 -11.26 29.99 31.29
CA GLY A 22 -10.62 30.08 30.00
C GLY A 22 -9.13 29.83 30.20
N LEU A 23 -8.72 28.56 30.21
CA LEU A 23 -7.39 28.20 29.79
C LEU A 23 -7.29 28.69 28.35
N MET A 24 -6.76 29.90 28.18
CA MET A 24 -6.34 30.41 26.88
C MET A 24 -5.13 29.59 26.43
N VAL A 25 -5.37 28.33 26.08
CA VAL A 25 -4.42 27.56 25.29
C VAL A 25 -4.53 28.17 23.91
N SER A 26 -3.44 28.81 23.47
CA SER A 26 -3.36 29.31 22.11
C SER A 26 -3.64 28.13 21.16
N PRO A 27 -4.48 28.29 20.11
CA PRO A 27 -4.69 27.25 19.11
C PRO A 27 -3.38 26.69 18.50
N VAL A 28 -2.29 27.46 18.61
CA VAL A 28 -0.95 27.09 18.17
C VAL A 28 -0.30 26.02 19.06
N ASP A 29 -0.61 25.97 20.36
CA ASP A 29 -0.04 24.96 21.27
C ASP A 29 -0.68 23.57 21.12
N LEU A 30 -1.83 23.49 20.44
CA LEU A 30 -2.44 22.25 19.97
C LEU A 30 -1.80 21.72 18.67
N LEU A 31 -1.02 22.56 17.98
CA LEU A 31 -0.27 22.18 16.79
C LEU A 31 1.12 21.65 17.20
N LYS A 32 1.16 20.50 17.87
CA LYS A 32 2.41 19.75 17.98
C LYS A 32 2.77 19.19 16.60
N ALA A 33 3.87 19.66 16.04
CA ALA A 33 4.48 19.01 14.89
C ALA A 33 4.64 17.51 15.20
N PRO A 34 4.28 16.59 14.28
CA PRO A 34 4.39 15.16 14.52
C PRO A 34 5.82 14.82 14.95
N SER A 35 6.01 14.34 16.17
CA SER A 35 7.30 13.84 16.59
C SER A 35 7.56 12.54 15.86
N VAL A 36 8.52 12.54 14.92
CA VAL A 36 9.05 11.30 14.34
C VAL A 36 9.59 10.48 15.51
N SER A 37 8.97 9.34 15.83
CA SER A 37 9.48 8.41 16.86
C SER A 37 10.92 8.01 16.54
N SER A 38 11.70 7.63 17.56
CA SER A 38 13.06 7.09 17.38
C SER A 38 13.09 6.01 16.29
N ASP A 39 12.15 5.07 16.37
CA ASP A 39 12.09 3.90 15.50
C ASP A 39 11.91 4.27 14.02
N ARG A 40 11.16 5.35 13.75
CA ARG A 40 10.96 5.87 12.39
C ARG A 40 12.18 6.61 11.85
N LYS A 41 13.06 7.13 12.72
CA LYS A 41 14.36 7.69 12.30
C LYS A 41 15.34 6.57 11.99
N ASP A 42 15.45 5.59 12.89
CA ASP A 42 16.35 4.44 12.74
C ASP A 42 16.04 3.65 11.47
N LEU A 43 14.75 3.43 11.16
CA LEU A 43 14.33 2.82 9.91
C LEU A 43 14.77 3.63 8.69
N LYS A 44 14.59 4.96 8.69
CA LYS A 44 14.99 5.82 7.56
C LYS A 44 16.49 5.80 7.34
N GLU A 45 17.27 5.83 8.42
CA GLU A 45 18.74 5.74 8.36
C GLU A 45 19.19 4.38 7.81
N ALA A 46 18.59 3.29 8.29
CA ALA A 46 18.88 1.95 7.78
C ALA A 46 18.50 1.79 6.30
N VAL A 47 17.33 2.29 5.90
CA VAL A 47 16.93 2.32 4.48
C VAL A 47 17.95 3.09 3.66
N GLN A 48 18.36 4.28 4.09
CA GLN A 48 19.35 5.09 3.38
C GLN A 48 20.73 4.41 3.31
N PHE A 49 21.11 3.67 4.34
CA PHE A 49 22.36 2.92 4.41
C PHE A 49 22.37 1.72 3.43
N TYR A 50 21.27 0.98 3.35
CA TYR A 50 21.16 -0.21 2.49
C TYR A 50 20.69 0.09 1.07
N LEU A 51 20.27 1.33 0.78
CA LEU A 51 19.85 1.75 -0.54
C LEU A 51 21.01 1.63 -1.55
N PRO A 52 20.78 1.09 -2.76
CA PRO A 52 21.83 1.06 -3.77
C PRO A 52 22.38 2.45 -4.09
N VAL A 53 23.67 2.54 -4.39
CA VAL A 53 24.31 3.81 -4.77
C VAL A 53 23.61 4.41 -5.99
N GLY A 54 23.20 5.67 -5.88
CA GLY A 54 22.50 6.39 -6.95
C GLY A 54 20.99 6.15 -7.02
N ALA A 55 20.45 5.24 -6.20
CA ALA A 55 19.01 5.03 -6.13
C ALA A 55 18.33 6.17 -5.36
N LYS A 56 17.09 6.45 -5.75
CA LYS A 56 16.23 7.46 -5.11
C LYS A 56 14.95 6.80 -4.65
N LEU A 57 14.60 7.01 -3.38
CA LEU A 57 13.32 6.57 -2.85
C LEU A 57 12.17 7.16 -3.70
N THR A 58 11.19 6.33 -4.03
CA THR A 58 10.03 6.73 -4.81
C THR A 58 8.78 6.53 -3.98
N VAL A 59 7.91 7.53 -3.99
CA VAL A 59 6.60 7.45 -3.35
C VAL A 59 5.71 6.57 -4.22
N VAL A 60 5.00 5.62 -3.62
CA VAL A 60 4.09 4.71 -4.34
C VAL A 60 2.66 4.86 -3.85
N PRO A 61 1.65 4.72 -4.73
CA PRO A 61 0.25 4.69 -4.31
C PRO A 61 -0.05 3.43 -3.48
N PHE A 62 -0.78 3.61 -2.38
CA PHE A 62 -1.31 2.52 -1.57
C PHE A 62 -2.83 2.47 -1.72
N GLU A 63 -3.38 1.36 -2.22
CA GLU A 63 -4.81 1.31 -2.61
C GLU A 63 -5.77 1.37 -1.41
N ASN A 64 -5.31 1.03 -0.20
CA ASN A 64 -6.16 0.99 1.01
C ASN A 64 -6.07 2.27 1.88
N GLY A 65 -5.54 3.40 1.37
CA GLY A 65 -5.62 4.70 2.06
C GLY A 65 -4.91 5.85 1.35
N ASP A 66 -5.19 7.10 1.73
CA ASP A 66 -4.54 8.32 1.21
C ASP A 66 -3.03 8.42 1.52
N GLN A 67 -2.46 7.39 2.15
CA GLN A 67 -1.06 7.36 2.56
C GLN A 67 -0.16 6.89 1.43
N GLN A 68 0.40 7.86 0.72
CA GLN A 68 1.53 7.62 -0.16
C GLN A 68 2.83 7.62 0.65
N SER A 69 3.65 6.58 0.52
CA SER A 69 4.93 6.49 1.20
C SER A 69 5.96 5.79 0.32
N SER A 70 7.23 6.12 0.48
CA SER A 70 8.33 5.36 -0.12
C SER A 70 8.82 4.21 0.76
N ILE A 71 8.37 4.15 2.01
CA ILE A 71 8.69 3.09 2.98
C ILE A 71 7.39 2.65 3.66
N MET A 72 7.07 1.37 3.59
CA MET A 72 5.88 0.76 4.20
C MET A 72 6.29 -0.30 5.20
N GLU A 73 5.68 -0.30 6.39
CA GLU A 73 5.94 -1.29 7.44
C GLU A 73 4.76 -2.26 7.53
N MET A 74 5.03 -3.56 7.47
CA MET A 74 4.04 -4.63 7.53
C MET A 74 4.68 -5.88 8.13
N ASP A 75 3.94 -6.61 8.98
CA ASP A 75 4.32 -7.96 9.39
C ASP A 75 3.98 -8.93 8.25
N MET A 76 4.97 -9.22 7.39
CA MET A 76 4.78 -10.00 6.17
C MET A 76 4.85 -11.50 6.44
N ASP A 77 5.71 -11.92 7.37
CA ASP A 77 5.92 -13.33 7.71
C ASP A 77 5.15 -13.80 8.97
N HIS A 78 4.37 -12.91 9.58
CA HIS A 78 3.50 -13.17 10.72
C HIS A 78 4.23 -13.63 11.99
N ASP A 79 5.46 -13.17 12.20
CA ASP A 79 6.23 -13.46 13.43
C ASP A 79 6.00 -12.45 14.57
N GLY A 80 5.18 -11.42 14.31
CA GLY A 80 4.85 -10.35 15.26
C GLY A 80 5.81 -9.16 15.22
N ASN A 81 6.92 -9.25 14.51
CA ASN A 81 7.78 -8.12 14.17
C ASN A 81 7.43 -7.62 12.77
N LYS A 82 7.56 -6.32 12.55
CA LYS A 82 7.28 -5.75 11.21
C LYS A 82 8.53 -5.78 10.35
N GLU A 83 8.33 -6.11 9.08
CA GLU A 83 9.25 -5.80 8.00
C GLU A 83 8.98 -4.41 7.43
N ALA A 84 9.97 -3.83 6.79
CA ALA A 84 9.85 -2.61 6.02
C ALA A 84 10.19 -2.86 4.55
N ALA A 85 9.28 -2.47 3.65
CA ALA A 85 9.52 -2.38 2.22
C ALA A 85 9.81 -0.93 1.82
N ALA A 86 11.01 -0.68 1.32
CA ALA A 86 11.41 0.61 0.76
C ALA A 86 11.46 0.54 -0.77
N PHE A 87 10.73 1.44 -1.43
CA PHE A 87 10.60 1.48 -2.89
C PHE A 87 11.53 2.54 -3.47
N TYR A 88 12.24 2.21 -4.55
CA TYR A 88 13.19 3.12 -5.17
C TYR A 88 13.26 3.00 -6.68
N LYS A 89 13.79 4.06 -7.29
CA LYS A 89 14.17 4.14 -8.69
C LYS A 89 15.69 4.22 -8.79
N LEU A 90 16.27 3.49 -9.73
CA LEU A 90 17.70 3.55 -10.04
C LEU A 90 17.86 3.59 -11.55
N GLU A 91 18.62 4.56 -12.04
CA GLU A 91 19.03 4.57 -13.44
C GLU A 91 20.36 3.84 -13.58
N LYS A 92 20.39 2.77 -14.38
CA LYS A 92 21.59 1.96 -14.60
C LYS A 92 21.73 1.68 -16.09
N ASN A 93 22.87 2.07 -16.66
CA ASN A 93 23.16 1.94 -18.10
C ASN A 93 22.05 2.54 -19.00
N SER A 94 21.55 3.72 -18.64
CA SER A 94 20.45 4.41 -19.34
C SER A 94 19.11 3.66 -19.34
N VAL A 95 18.96 2.64 -18.49
CA VAL A 95 17.71 1.93 -18.27
C VAL A 95 17.22 2.25 -16.86
N GLN A 96 15.97 2.70 -16.76
CA GLN A 96 15.32 2.88 -15.46
C GLN A 96 14.97 1.52 -14.88
N GLN A 97 15.36 1.33 -13.62
CA GLN A 97 15.05 0.18 -12.81
C GLN A 97 14.23 0.63 -11.60
N LEU A 98 13.26 -0.19 -11.22
CA LEU A 98 12.58 -0.04 -9.94
C LEU A 98 13.10 -1.13 -9.01
N GLY A 99 13.07 -0.85 -7.72
CA GLY A 99 13.46 -1.83 -6.74
C GLY A 99 12.68 -1.72 -5.45
N ILE A 100 12.69 -2.83 -4.74
CA ILE A 100 12.12 -2.98 -3.40
C ILE A 100 13.23 -3.52 -2.51
N LEU A 101 13.51 -2.80 -1.45
CA LEU A 101 14.46 -3.17 -0.41
C LEU A 101 13.67 -3.62 0.81
N ILE A 102 13.93 -4.83 1.30
CA ILE A 102 13.24 -5.40 2.47
C ILE A 102 14.18 -5.40 3.66
N LEU A 103 13.72 -4.79 4.76
CA LEU A 103 14.41 -4.79 6.04
C LEU A 103 13.54 -5.48 7.10
N LYS A 104 14.18 -6.11 8.08
CA LYS A 104 13.55 -6.67 9.26
C LYS A 104 14.28 -6.20 10.50
N GLN A 105 13.54 -5.91 11.57
CA GLN A 105 14.13 -5.55 12.84
C GLN A 105 14.62 -6.80 13.55
N LYS A 106 15.92 -6.83 13.91
CA LYS A 106 16.54 -7.90 14.70
C LYS A 106 17.32 -7.25 15.84
N ASP A 107 17.05 -7.67 17.07
CA ASP A 107 17.68 -7.13 18.28
C ASP A 107 17.63 -5.59 18.37
N GLY A 108 16.51 -5.01 17.92
CA GLY A 108 16.29 -3.55 17.90
C GLY A 108 16.89 -2.82 16.68
N LEU A 109 17.66 -3.50 15.82
CA LEU A 109 18.30 -2.90 14.65
C LEU A 109 17.63 -3.34 13.34
N TRP A 110 17.43 -2.39 12.43
CA TRP A 110 16.94 -2.68 11.09
C TRP A 110 18.04 -3.26 10.21
N THR A 111 17.82 -4.47 9.69
CA THR A 111 18.79 -5.17 8.85
C THR A 111 18.16 -5.51 7.50
N LYS A 112 18.91 -5.34 6.41
CA LYS A 112 18.48 -5.81 5.09
C LYS A 112 18.39 -7.32 5.08
N ILE A 113 17.24 -7.86 4.70
CA ILE A 113 17.02 -9.30 4.53
C ILE A 113 16.97 -9.72 3.06
N ASP A 114 16.36 -8.89 2.21
CA ASP A 114 16.33 -9.15 0.76
C ASP A 114 16.06 -7.89 -0.06
N GLY A 115 15.98 -8.06 -1.37
CA GLY A 115 15.45 -7.03 -2.24
C GLY A 115 15.35 -7.51 -3.67
N ILE A 116 14.46 -6.85 -4.42
CA ILE A 116 14.30 -7.07 -5.85
C ILE A 116 14.63 -5.79 -6.59
N GLN A 117 15.16 -5.93 -7.80
CA GLN A 117 15.46 -4.82 -8.67
C GLN A 117 15.31 -5.30 -10.10
N ASP A 118 14.43 -4.64 -10.86
CA ASP A 118 14.13 -5.01 -12.24
C ASP A 118 13.87 -3.77 -13.10
N ALA A 119 13.88 -3.95 -14.42
CA ALA A 119 13.54 -2.89 -15.37
C ALA A 119 12.09 -2.43 -15.19
N GLY A 120 11.88 -1.13 -15.18
CA GLY A 120 10.55 -0.53 -15.02
C GLY A 120 10.63 0.98 -14.93
N MET A 121 9.53 1.65 -15.28
CA MET A 121 9.45 3.12 -15.29
C MET A 121 8.79 3.68 -14.04
N ASP A 122 7.66 3.07 -13.64
CA ASP A 122 6.84 3.52 -12.50
C ASP A 122 6.23 2.35 -11.72
N ILE A 123 5.94 2.60 -10.44
CA ILE A 123 5.15 1.71 -9.59
C ILE A 123 3.73 2.24 -9.57
N ASP A 124 2.79 1.47 -10.14
CA ASP A 124 1.38 1.81 -10.26
C ASP A 124 0.65 1.73 -8.92
N PHE A 125 0.89 0.65 -8.17
CA PHE A 125 0.35 0.47 -6.83
C PHE A 125 1.16 -0.54 -6.04
N VAL A 126 1.02 -0.46 -4.71
CA VAL A 126 1.43 -1.50 -3.77
C VAL A 126 0.27 -1.84 -2.86
N LYS A 127 0.07 -3.14 -2.60
CA LYS A 127 -0.94 -3.64 -1.65
C LYS A 127 -0.39 -4.83 -0.88
N PHE A 128 -0.65 -4.88 0.41
CA PHE A 128 -0.39 -6.05 1.24
C PHE A 128 -1.72 -6.77 1.48
N VAL A 129 -1.76 -8.07 1.18
CA VAL A 129 -2.97 -8.86 1.27
C VAL A 129 -2.65 -10.24 1.81
N ASP A 130 -3.39 -10.65 2.84
CA ASP A 130 -3.40 -12.04 3.30
C ASP A 130 -4.25 -12.89 2.36
N VAL A 131 -3.59 -13.59 1.43
CA VAL A 131 -4.30 -14.44 0.45
C VAL A 131 -4.63 -15.83 1.03
N LYS A 132 -4.00 -16.21 2.13
CA LYS A 132 -4.16 -17.54 2.75
C LYS A 132 -5.13 -17.53 3.93
N GLY A 133 -5.40 -16.37 4.52
CA GLY A 133 -6.12 -16.23 5.77
C GLY A 133 -5.31 -16.69 6.99
N ASP A 134 -3.97 -16.74 6.90
CA ASP A 134 -3.08 -17.22 7.96
C ASP A 134 -2.30 -16.11 8.68
N GLY A 135 -2.59 -14.85 8.36
CA GLY A 135 -1.95 -13.66 8.91
C GLY A 135 -0.74 -13.19 8.11
N THR A 136 -0.09 -14.06 7.32
CA THR A 136 1.03 -13.66 6.46
C THR A 136 0.55 -12.77 5.33
N GLN A 137 1.29 -11.70 5.01
CA GLN A 137 0.87 -10.71 4.03
C GLN A 137 1.70 -10.84 2.75
N GLN A 138 1.04 -11.17 1.64
CA GLN A 138 1.67 -11.14 0.32
C GLN A 138 1.66 -9.71 -0.23
N MET A 139 2.78 -9.30 -0.84
CA MET A 139 2.94 -7.97 -1.40
C MET A 139 2.63 -7.99 -2.90
N PHE A 140 1.57 -7.30 -3.28
CA PHE A 140 1.15 -7.06 -4.65
C PHE A 140 1.76 -5.76 -5.13
N VAL A 141 2.45 -5.80 -6.26
CA VAL A 141 3.13 -4.64 -6.83
C VAL A 141 2.80 -4.53 -8.30
N GLY A 142 2.22 -3.40 -8.70
CA GLY A 142 1.99 -3.04 -10.08
C GLY A 142 3.20 -2.32 -10.67
N TRP A 143 3.90 -2.95 -11.61
CA TRP A 143 5.01 -2.35 -12.35
C TRP A 143 4.50 -1.82 -13.68
N SER A 144 4.91 -0.60 -14.04
CA SER A 144 4.57 0.03 -15.31
C SER A 144 5.83 0.26 -16.14
N GLY A 145 5.78 -0.15 -17.41
CA GLY A 145 6.79 0.19 -18.42
C GLY A 145 6.59 1.60 -19.03
N GLY A 146 5.58 2.35 -18.59
CA GLY A 146 5.19 3.65 -19.14
C GLY A 146 3.78 3.63 -19.76
N GLU A 147 3.28 4.80 -20.18
CA GLU A 147 1.87 5.02 -20.54
C GLU A 147 1.33 4.13 -21.67
N LYS A 148 2.20 3.63 -22.55
CA LYS A 148 1.82 2.83 -23.74
C LYS A 148 2.10 1.34 -23.60
N LEU A 149 2.69 0.90 -22.49
CA LEU A 149 3.00 -0.51 -22.27
C LEU A 149 2.00 -1.13 -21.30
N ASN A 150 1.73 -2.42 -21.49
CA ASN A 150 0.93 -3.17 -20.53
C ASN A 150 1.62 -3.14 -19.16
N LYS A 151 0.83 -2.90 -18.12
CA LYS A 151 1.32 -2.99 -16.75
C LYS A 151 1.37 -4.45 -16.34
N GLU A 152 2.28 -4.77 -15.43
CA GLU A 152 2.46 -6.11 -14.91
C GLU A 152 2.33 -6.08 -13.40
N MET A 153 1.43 -6.89 -12.86
CA MET A 153 1.28 -7.08 -11.43
C MET A 153 2.11 -8.30 -11.04
N TYR A 154 2.91 -8.13 -10.00
CA TYR A 154 3.69 -9.18 -9.37
C TYR A 154 3.17 -9.39 -7.96
N ILE A 155 3.10 -10.66 -7.54
CA ILE A 155 2.76 -11.03 -6.16
C ILE A 155 4.00 -11.66 -5.56
N TYR A 156 4.43 -11.11 -4.41
CA TYR A 156 5.57 -11.59 -3.67
C TYR A 156 5.15 -12.15 -2.31
N SER A 157 5.78 -13.25 -1.90
CA SER A 157 5.64 -13.84 -0.58
C SER A 157 7.00 -13.86 0.11
N LEU A 158 7.04 -13.40 1.36
CA LEU A 158 8.24 -13.42 2.18
C LEU A 158 8.30 -14.73 2.97
N ASN A 159 9.29 -15.58 2.66
CA ASN A 159 9.50 -16.84 3.35
C ASN A 159 10.98 -17.02 3.67
N ASN A 160 11.31 -17.35 4.92
CA ASN A 160 12.69 -17.50 5.38
C ASN A 160 13.56 -16.28 5.01
N GLU A 161 13.04 -15.07 5.26
CA GLU A 161 13.72 -13.82 4.95
C GLU A 161 14.01 -13.59 3.46
N LYS A 162 13.36 -14.35 2.56
CA LYS A 162 13.48 -14.22 1.11
C LYS A 162 12.17 -13.84 0.46
N LEU A 163 12.23 -12.79 -0.38
CA LEU A 163 11.09 -12.28 -1.12
C LEU A 163 10.96 -13.04 -2.44
N ASN A 164 10.02 -13.97 -2.49
CA ASN A 164 9.81 -14.85 -3.63
C ASN A 164 8.64 -14.37 -4.48
N GLN A 165 8.82 -14.26 -5.79
CA GLN A 165 7.71 -14.02 -6.70
C GLN A 165 6.86 -15.29 -6.85
N ILE A 166 5.59 -15.23 -6.46
CA ILE A 166 4.66 -16.37 -6.52
C ILE A 166 3.71 -16.29 -7.71
N SER A 167 3.48 -15.10 -8.28
CA SER A 167 2.60 -14.92 -9.44
C SER A 167 2.89 -13.63 -10.20
N LYS A 168 2.47 -13.63 -11.47
CA LYS A 168 2.60 -12.49 -12.38
C LYS A 168 1.39 -12.42 -13.32
N LEU A 169 0.80 -11.24 -13.51
CA LEU A 169 -0.29 -11.01 -14.47
C LEU A 169 -0.12 -9.67 -15.19
N SER A 170 -0.42 -9.64 -16.49
CA SER A 170 -0.57 -8.38 -17.23
C SER A 170 -1.98 -7.79 -17.02
N TYR A 171 -2.05 -6.47 -16.87
CA TYR A 171 -3.30 -5.74 -16.68
C TYR A 171 -3.25 -4.36 -17.34
N ASN A 172 -4.40 -3.86 -17.82
CA ASN A 172 -4.62 -2.43 -18.05
C ASN A 172 -5.39 -1.81 -16.87
N SER A 173 -6.28 -2.58 -16.24
CA SER A 173 -6.94 -2.20 -14.99
C SER A 173 -7.12 -3.44 -14.11
N ILE A 174 -6.98 -3.25 -12.80
CA ILE A 174 -7.10 -4.31 -11.81
C ILE A 174 -7.90 -3.82 -10.61
N ALA A 175 -8.70 -4.71 -10.03
CA ALA A 175 -9.31 -4.52 -8.72
C ALA A 175 -9.01 -5.74 -7.86
N ILE A 176 -8.63 -5.51 -6.60
CA ILE A 176 -8.29 -6.56 -5.64
C ILE A 176 -9.22 -6.42 -4.43
N GLY A 177 -10.05 -7.43 -4.18
CA GLY A 177 -10.97 -7.40 -3.06
C GLY A 177 -11.71 -8.72 -2.91
N ASN A 178 -12.45 -8.85 -1.81
CA ASN A 178 -13.28 -10.02 -1.57
C ASN A 178 -14.63 -9.88 -2.31
N LEU A 179 -14.87 -10.81 -3.23
CA LEU A 179 -16.08 -10.97 -4.04
C LEU A 179 -16.87 -12.22 -3.63
N GLY A 180 -16.33 -13.04 -2.75
CA GLY A 180 -16.92 -14.29 -2.28
C GLY A 180 -17.47 -14.18 -0.86
N GLU A 181 -17.82 -15.34 -0.30
CA GLU A 181 -18.26 -15.49 1.10
C GLU A 181 -17.10 -15.81 2.06
N ASP A 182 -15.97 -16.31 1.52
CA ASP A 182 -14.75 -16.55 2.32
C ASP A 182 -13.95 -15.26 2.51
N SER A 183 -12.90 -15.27 3.34
CA SER A 183 -12.04 -14.12 3.54
C SER A 183 -10.93 -14.00 2.47
N SER A 184 -10.88 -14.90 1.49
CA SER A 184 -9.85 -14.89 0.46
C SER A 184 -10.15 -13.78 -0.56
N PRO A 185 -9.17 -12.96 -0.95
CA PRO A 185 -9.37 -11.96 -2.00
C PRO A 185 -9.51 -12.63 -3.38
N GLN A 186 -10.19 -11.94 -4.28
CA GLN A 186 -10.19 -12.21 -5.72
C GLN A 186 -9.61 -11.00 -6.47
N LEU A 187 -9.11 -11.27 -7.68
CA LEU A 187 -8.60 -10.25 -8.60
C LEU A 187 -9.52 -10.16 -9.79
N VAL A 188 -9.95 -8.96 -10.13
CA VAL A 188 -10.60 -8.66 -11.40
C VAL A 188 -9.61 -7.94 -12.28
N VAL A 189 -9.28 -8.52 -13.43
CA VAL A 189 -8.30 -7.98 -14.38
C VAL A 189 -8.99 -7.69 -15.70
N LEU A 190 -8.82 -6.45 -16.17
CA LEU A 190 -9.24 -6.00 -17.48
C LEU A 190 -8.01 -5.72 -18.34
N ASN A 191 -8.01 -6.26 -19.56
CA ASN A 191 -7.04 -5.92 -20.58
C ASN A 191 -7.78 -5.51 -21.86
N ALA A 192 -7.28 -4.49 -22.54
CA ALA A 192 -7.74 -4.05 -23.84
C ALA A 192 -6.54 -3.60 -24.65
N ASP A 193 -6.38 -4.20 -25.83
CA ASP A 193 -5.39 -3.81 -26.81
C ASP A 193 -6.11 -3.02 -27.92
N ALA A 194 -5.81 -1.73 -27.99
CA ALA A 194 -6.41 -0.83 -28.95
C ALA A 194 -5.98 -1.12 -30.39
N ASP A 195 -4.78 -1.69 -30.59
CA ASP A 195 -4.21 -1.96 -31.91
C ASP A 195 -4.84 -3.21 -32.52
N SER A 196 -4.95 -4.30 -31.75
CA SER A 196 -5.64 -5.52 -32.18
C SER A 196 -7.16 -5.43 -32.08
N GLY A 197 -7.68 -4.55 -31.23
CA GLY A 197 -9.10 -4.48 -30.87
C GLY A 197 -9.57 -5.66 -30.01
N GLU A 198 -8.64 -6.37 -29.38
CA GLU A 198 -8.92 -7.44 -28.43
C GLU A 198 -9.16 -6.87 -27.03
N ALA A 199 -10.14 -7.40 -26.32
CA ALA A 199 -10.37 -7.10 -24.91
C ALA A 199 -10.63 -8.38 -24.13
N THR A 200 -10.15 -8.43 -22.88
CA THR A 200 -10.40 -9.54 -21.96
C THR A 200 -10.79 -9.02 -20.58
N ALA A 201 -11.69 -9.75 -19.94
CA ALA A 201 -12.02 -9.59 -18.53
C ALA A 201 -11.86 -10.95 -17.85
N ALA A 202 -11.09 -11.01 -16.78
CA ALA A 202 -10.82 -12.25 -16.06
C ALA A 202 -10.96 -12.04 -14.55
N VAL A 203 -11.51 -13.05 -13.88
CA VAL A 203 -11.52 -13.14 -12.42
C VAL A 203 -10.55 -14.24 -11.99
N TYR A 204 -9.71 -13.95 -11.02
CA TYR A 204 -8.79 -14.90 -10.41
C TYR A 204 -9.07 -15.04 -8.93
N GLY A 205 -8.78 -16.21 -8.39
CA GLY A 205 -8.75 -16.46 -6.94
C GLY A 205 -7.50 -17.23 -6.54
N PHE A 206 -7.40 -17.50 -5.24
CA PHE A 206 -6.24 -18.15 -4.63
C PHE A 206 -6.59 -19.51 -4.03
N ARG A 207 -5.63 -20.44 -4.12
CA ARG A 207 -5.65 -21.72 -3.40
C ARG A 207 -4.30 -21.85 -2.71
N GLY A 208 -4.24 -21.44 -1.45
CA GLY A 208 -2.95 -21.09 -0.84
C GLY A 208 -2.37 -19.88 -1.56
N GLU A 209 -1.10 -19.95 -1.97
CA GLU A 209 -0.45 -18.89 -2.77
C GLU A 209 -0.59 -19.08 -4.29
N LEU A 210 -1.24 -20.15 -4.73
CA LEU A 210 -1.44 -20.41 -6.16
C LEU A 210 -2.60 -19.56 -6.69
N LEU A 211 -2.29 -18.67 -7.63
CA LEU A 211 -3.26 -17.89 -8.38
C LEU A 211 -3.85 -18.70 -9.54
N TYR A 212 -5.17 -18.77 -9.65
CA TYR A 212 -5.85 -19.46 -10.75
C TYR A 212 -7.03 -18.66 -11.29
N CYS A 213 -7.29 -18.81 -12.58
CA CYS A 213 -8.38 -18.10 -13.25
C CYS A 213 -9.70 -18.85 -13.04
N TRP A 214 -10.69 -18.17 -12.45
CA TRP A 214 -12.05 -18.69 -12.27
C TRP A 214 -12.85 -18.59 -13.56
N THR A 215 -12.80 -17.43 -14.19
CA THR A 215 -13.51 -17.17 -15.43
C THR A 215 -12.77 -16.11 -16.25
N ARG A 216 -12.89 -16.23 -17.56
CA ARG A 216 -12.37 -15.27 -18.53
C ARG A 216 -13.36 -15.13 -19.67
N LYS A 217 -13.59 -13.90 -20.08
CA LYS A 217 -14.30 -13.57 -21.32
C LYS A 217 -13.41 -12.71 -22.20
N SER A 218 -13.45 -12.98 -23.50
CA SER A 218 -12.74 -12.22 -24.52
C SER A 218 -13.72 -11.65 -25.54
N TRP A 219 -13.33 -10.53 -26.12
CA TRP A 219 -14.02 -9.84 -27.20
C TRP A 219 -13.00 -9.41 -28.24
N GLN A 220 -13.46 -9.33 -29.49
CA GLN A 220 -12.67 -8.84 -30.60
C GLN A 220 -13.52 -7.87 -31.41
N LYS A 221 -12.93 -6.74 -31.80
CA LYS A 221 -13.60 -5.76 -32.66
C LYS A 221 -13.98 -6.43 -33.98
N ALA A 222 -15.25 -6.32 -34.37
CA ALA A 222 -15.72 -6.85 -35.64
C ALA A 222 -14.95 -6.20 -36.80
N SER A 223 -14.42 -7.03 -37.71
CA SER A 223 -13.81 -6.53 -38.94
C SER A 223 -14.88 -5.80 -39.76
N PRO A 224 -14.61 -4.61 -40.32
CA PRO A 224 -15.59 -3.93 -41.15
C PRO A 224 -15.94 -4.83 -42.33
N ALA A 225 -17.21 -5.26 -42.39
CA ALA A 225 -17.71 -6.06 -43.51
C ALA A 225 -17.32 -5.35 -44.81
N SER A 226 -16.55 -6.03 -45.66
CA SER A 226 -16.24 -5.52 -46.97
C SER A 226 -17.58 -5.29 -47.68
N LYS A 227 -17.94 -4.02 -47.89
CA LYS A 227 -19.02 -3.68 -48.81
C LYS A 227 -18.54 -4.16 -50.18
N LYS A 228 -18.93 -5.38 -50.56
CA LYS A 228 -18.84 -5.84 -51.95
C LYS A 228 -19.61 -4.79 -52.77
N ARG A 229 -18.87 -4.00 -53.55
CA ARG A 229 -19.42 -3.18 -54.63
C ARG A 229 -19.73 -4.09 -55.80
#